data_AF-A0A211YM20-F1
#
_entry.id   AF-A0A211YM20-F1
#
_cell.length_a   1.000
_cell.length_b   1.000
_cell.length_c   1.000
_cell.angle_alpha   90.00
_cell.angle_beta   90.00
_cell.angle_gamma   90.00
#
_symmetry.space_group_name_H-M   'P 1'
#
loop_
_entity.id
_entity.type
_entity.pdbx_description
1 polymer ?
#
loop_
_entity_poly.entity_id
_entity_poly.type
_entity_poly.pdbx_seq_one_letter_code
_entity_poly.pdbx_strand_id
1 'polypeptide(L)'
;MDVEYIDPYKLLRTLEDVTDKHARAVKSLNRALVRLRRDLDDEELQTLVLNYIRKLRILRRRLARSLNGAVNLDSVAAEVRDNIATLSEYMIIVGAEYERDLLNKALILAKRGARLLEESREAIEDDLRQIDELVEKLQDIVDRYY
;
A
#
# COMPACT_ATOMS: atom_id res chain seq x y z
N MET A 1 6.66 20.56 -22.90
CA MET A 1 5.87 20.16 -21.72
C MET A 1 6.76 20.35 -20.52
N ASP A 2 6.38 21.22 -19.60
CA ASP A 2 7.15 21.42 -18.36
C ASP A 2 7.06 20.16 -17.51
N VAL A 3 8.21 19.68 -17.04
CA VAL A 3 8.26 18.54 -16.12
C VAL A 3 7.80 19.03 -14.74
N GLU A 4 6.68 18.50 -14.25
CA GLU A 4 6.22 18.78 -12.89
C GLU A 4 7.11 18.02 -11.89
N TYR A 5 7.89 18.76 -11.11
CA TYR A 5 8.76 18.21 -10.06
C TYR A 5 8.00 18.07 -8.75
N ILE A 6 8.21 16.95 -8.07
CA ILE A 6 7.64 16.69 -6.76
C ILE A 6 8.44 17.47 -5.70
N ASP A 7 7.75 18.08 -4.75
CA ASP A 7 8.35 18.64 -3.53
C ASP A 7 8.86 17.50 -2.62
N PRO A 8 10.19 17.36 -2.42
CA PRO A 8 10.77 16.27 -1.64
C PRO A 8 10.33 16.27 -0.17
N TYR A 9 10.15 17.43 0.45
CA TYR A 9 9.73 17.53 1.85
C TYR A 9 8.25 17.15 2.02
N LYS A 10 7.43 17.41 0.99
CA LYS A 10 6.06 16.91 0.96
C LYS A 10 6.02 15.40 0.72
N LEU A 11 6.89 14.87 -0.14
CA LEU A 11 7.02 13.44 -0.38
C LEU A 11 7.44 12.70 0.89
N LEU A 12 8.50 13.17 1.57
CA LEU A 12 8.97 12.59 2.83
C LEU A 12 7.83 12.54 3.87
N ARG A 13 7.13 13.65 4.10
CA ARG A 13 5.99 13.69 5.04
C ARG A 13 4.87 12.72 4.66
N THR A 14 4.61 12.54 3.36
CA THR A 14 3.64 11.55 2.90
C THR A 14 4.15 10.12 3.15
N LEU A 15 5.41 9.82 2.85
CA LEU A 15 6.02 8.51 3.08
C LEU A 15 5.99 8.14 4.56
N GLU A 16 6.39 9.03 5.46
CA GLU A 16 6.35 8.81 6.91
C GLU A 16 4.93 8.47 7.39
N ASP A 17 3.95 9.30 7.03
CA ASP A 17 2.57 9.11 7.46
C ASP A 17 1.90 7.87 6.83
N VAL A 18 2.18 7.60 5.55
CA VAL A 18 1.67 6.41 4.86
C VAL A 18 2.28 5.16 5.47
N THR A 19 3.59 5.12 5.69
CA THR A 19 4.31 3.97 6.23
C THR A 19 3.78 3.56 7.61
N ASP A 20 3.64 4.51 8.54
CA ASP A 20 3.09 4.23 9.87
C ASP A 20 1.64 3.74 9.82
N LYS A 21 0.79 4.42 9.04
CA LYS A 21 -0.63 4.04 8.92
C LYS A 21 -0.83 2.73 8.19
N HIS A 22 0.02 2.43 7.22
CA HIS A 22 0.04 1.19 6.46
C HIS A 22 0.37 0.02 7.38
N ALA A 23 1.47 0.10 8.14
CA ALA A 23 1.89 -0.93 9.10
C ALA A 23 0.77 -1.30 10.10
N ARG A 24 0.04 -0.30 10.60
CA ARG A 24 -1.11 -0.53 11.49
C ARG A 24 -2.29 -1.19 10.76
N ALA A 25 -2.58 -0.76 9.53
CA ALA A 25 -3.69 -1.30 8.73
C ALA A 25 -3.46 -2.77 8.34
N VAL A 26 -2.26 -3.13 7.86
CA VAL A 26 -1.92 -4.52 7.52
C VAL A 26 -1.96 -5.44 8.73
N LYS A 27 -1.50 -4.97 9.91
CA LYS A 27 -1.59 -5.74 11.16
C LYS A 27 -3.04 -6.03 11.55
N SER A 28 -3.92 -5.04 11.43
CA SER A 28 -5.35 -5.19 11.74
C SER A 28 -6.07 -6.07 10.71
N LEU A 29 -5.76 -5.89 9.43
CA LEU A 29 -6.28 -6.73 8.35
C LEU A 29 -5.91 -8.20 8.55
N ASN A 30 -4.63 -8.50 8.85
CA ASN A 30 -4.20 -9.87 9.11
C ASN A 30 -4.98 -10.51 10.26
N ARG A 31 -5.18 -9.78 11.37
CA ARG A 31 -5.98 -10.27 12.51
C ARG A 31 -7.43 -10.56 12.11
N ALA A 32 -8.04 -9.68 11.33
CA ALA A 32 -9.41 -9.85 10.85
C ALA A 32 -9.52 -11.08 9.92
N LEU A 33 -8.60 -11.24 8.95
CA LEU A 33 -8.56 -12.39 8.04
C LEU A 33 -8.35 -13.72 8.77
N VAL A 34 -7.46 -13.75 9.78
CA VAL A 34 -7.24 -14.96 10.59
C VAL A 34 -8.50 -15.38 11.35
N ARG A 35 -9.28 -14.41 11.85
CA ARG A 35 -10.56 -14.67 12.50
C ARG A 35 -11.60 -15.14 11.48
N LEU A 36 -11.69 -14.46 10.32
CA LEU A 36 -12.67 -14.74 9.28
C LEU A 36 -12.51 -16.15 8.72
N ARG A 37 -11.27 -16.65 8.67
CA ARG A 37 -11.00 -18.04 8.28
C ARG A 37 -11.76 -19.09 9.11
N ARG A 38 -12.19 -18.75 10.33
CA ARG A 38 -12.89 -19.69 11.23
C ARG A 38 -14.40 -19.70 11.00
N ASP A 39 -14.95 -18.61 10.50
CA ASP A 39 -16.37 -18.44 10.25
C ASP A 39 -16.52 -17.49 9.05
N LEU A 40 -16.76 -18.07 7.88
CA LEU A 40 -16.84 -17.33 6.63
C LEU A 40 -18.17 -16.61 6.46
N ASP A 41 -19.18 -16.96 7.24
CA ASP A 41 -20.53 -16.38 7.17
C ASP A 41 -20.67 -15.14 8.07
N ASP A 42 -19.65 -14.83 8.88
CA ASP A 42 -19.58 -13.61 9.71
C ASP A 42 -19.48 -12.35 8.83
N GLU A 43 -20.63 -11.78 8.46
CA GLU A 43 -20.74 -10.60 7.61
C GLU A 43 -20.13 -9.35 8.26
N GLU A 44 -20.18 -9.21 9.59
CA GLU A 44 -19.57 -8.08 10.30
C GLU A 44 -18.04 -8.12 10.12
N LEU A 45 -17.47 -9.31 10.25
CA LEU A 45 -16.04 -9.52 10.10
C LEU A 45 -15.58 -9.40 8.64
N GLN A 46 -16.38 -9.86 7.68
CA GLN A 46 -16.13 -9.61 6.25
C GLN A 46 -16.15 -8.10 5.94
N THR A 47 -17.13 -7.37 6.48
CA THR A 47 -17.22 -5.90 6.33
C THR A 47 -16.01 -5.22 6.95
N LEU A 48 -15.55 -5.67 8.12
CA LEU A 48 -14.33 -5.17 8.75
C LEU A 48 -13.08 -5.40 7.89
N VAL A 49 -12.94 -6.59 7.29
CA VAL A 49 -11.86 -6.89 6.33
C VAL A 49 -11.89 -5.92 5.16
N LEU A 50 -13.05 -5.72 4.52
CA LEU A 50 -13.20 -4.79 3.40
C LEU A 50 -12.88 -3.33 3.79
N ASN A 51 -13.23 -2.92 5.01
CA ASN A 51 -12.88 -1.60 5.53
C ASN A 51 -11.35 -1.41 5.66
N TYR A 52 -10.62 -2.43 6.10
CA TYR A 52 -9.16 -2.36 6.15
C TYR A 52 -8.53 -2.36 4.74
N ILE A 53 -9.04 -3.17 3.81
CA ILE A 53 -8.61 -3.13 2.40
C ILE A 53 -8.85 -1.75 1.80
N ARG A 54 -10.02 -1.16 2.04
CA ARG A 54 -10.33 0.22 1.60
C ARG A 54 -9.38 1.25 2.21
N LYS A 55 -9.02 1.11 3.49
CA LYS A 55 -8.06 2.00 4.16
C LYS A 55 -6.69 1.91 3.48
N LEU A 56 -6.20 0.70 3.20
CA LEU A 56 -4.95 0.50 2.46
C LEU A 56 -5.01 1.13 1.07
N ARG A 57 -6.12 0.96 0.34
CA ARG A 57 -6.37 1.61 -0.95
C ARG A 57 -6.24 3.12 -0.90
N ILE A 58 -6.79 3.75 0.14
CA ILE A 58 -6.68 5.21 0.33
C ILE A 58 -5.21 5.62 0.56
N LEU A 59 -4.45 4.84 1.33
CA LEU A 59 -3.03 5.11 1.57
C LEU A 59 -2.21 4.97 0.27
N ARG A 60 -2.42 3.89 -0.50
CA ARG A 60 -1.77 3.69 -1.81
C ARG A 60 -2.06 4.85 -2.75
N ARG A 61 -3.33 5.24 -2.90
CA ARG A 61 -3.72 6.39 -3.74
C ARG A 61 -3.12 7.71 -3.27
N ARG A 62 -2.91 7.89 -1.97
CA ARG A 62 -2.25 9.09 -1.45
C ARG A 62 -0.77 9.09 -1.82
N LEU A 63 -0.07 7.97 -1.64
CA LEU A 63 1.33 7.86 -2.02
C LEU A 63 1.51 8.00 -3.54
N ALA A 64 0.70 7.32 -4.35
CA ALA A 64 0.72 7.43 -5.80
C ALA A 64 0.51 8.87 -6.30
N ARG A 65 -0.37 9.65 -5.64
CA ARG A 65 -0.55 11.08 -5.95
C ARG A 65 0.67 11.92 -5.57
N SER A 66 1.33 11.60 -4.46
CA SER A 66 2.61 12.24 -4.10
C SER A 66 3.75 11.89 -5.05
N LEU A 67 3.64 10.78 -5.77
CA LEU A 67 4.58 10.30 -6.79
C LEU A 67 4.15 10.65 -8.22
N ASN A 68 3.20 11.57 -8.40
CA ASN A 68 2.73 11.98 -9.72
C ASN A 68 3.57 13.15 -10.26
N GLY A 69 4.80 12.86 -10.67
CA GLY A 69 5.77 13.83 -11.18
C GLY A 69 7.19 13.27 -11.16
N ALA A 70 8.17 14.06 -11.61
CA ALA A 70 9.57 13.67 -11.54
C ALA A 70 10.13 13.90 -10.12
N VAL A 71 10.77 12.88 -9.56
CA VAL A 71 11.47 12.96 -8.28
C VAL A 71 12.93 13.38 -8.52
N ASN A 72 13.29 14.57 -8.05
CA ASN A 72 14.67 15.07 -8.02
C ASN A 72 15.08 15.34 -6.56
N LEU A 73 16.07 14.60 -6.07
CA LEU A 73 16.60 14.72 -4.70
C LEU A 73 18.05 15.24 -4.65
N ASP A 74 18.60 15.69 -5.77
CA ASP A 74 20.01 16.10 -5.87
C ASP A 74 20.33 17.37 -5.07
N SER A 75 19.33 18.23 -4.89
CA SER A 75 19.46 19.54 -4.24
C SER A 75 18.99 19.58 -2.79
N VAL A 76 18.51 18.46 -2.23
CA VAL A 76 18.07 18.40 -0.83
C VAL A 76 19.17 17.90 0.10
N ALA A 77 19.01 18.17 1.40
CA ALA A 77 19.92 17.66 2.41
C ALA A 77 19.99 16.13 2.37
N ALA A 78 21.20 15.56 2.57
CA ALA A 78 21.44 14.13 2.49
C ALA A 78 20.46 13.32 3.38
N GLU A 79 20.22 13.78 4.61
CA GLU A 79 19.27 13.16 5.53
C GLU A 79 17.85 13.03 4.94
N VAL A 80 17.37 14.05 4.22
CA VAL A 80 16.04 14.03 3.60
C VAL A 80 16.00 13.01 2.47
N ARG A 81 17.03 12.99 1.62
CA ARG A 81 17.15 12.04 0.52
C ARG A 81 17.23 10.60 1.04
N ASP A 82 18.09 10.36 2.02
CA ASP A 82 18.34 9.02 2.57
C ASP A 82 17.09 8.48 3.29
N ASN A 83 16.33 9.35 3.98
CA ASN A 83 15.05 8.98 4.58
C ASN A 83 13.99 8.65 3.52
N ILE A 84 13.91 9.42 2.42
CA ILE A 84 12.98 9.12 1.31
C ILE A 84 13.34 7.77 0.68
N ALA A 85 14.62 7.51 0.40
CA ALA A 85 15.08 6.25 -0.17
C ALA A 85 14.78 5.07 0.76
N THR A 86 15.13 5.18 2.05
CA THR A 86 14.90 4.13 3.06
C THR A 86 13.40 3.82 3.23
N LEU A 87 12.54 4.83 3.29
CA LEU A 87 11.09 4.62 3.41
C LEU A 87 10.51 4.01 2.13
N SER A 88 11.03 4.38 0.96
CA SER A 88 10.63 3.78 -0.31
C SER A 88 11.01 2.30 -0.36
N GLU A 89 12.24 1.96 0.02
CA GLU A 89 12.73 0.58 0.10
C GLU A 89 11.91 -0.25 1.09
N TYR A 90 11.62 0.28 2.29
CA TYR A 90 10.73 -0.38 3.25
C TYR A 90 9.36 -0.66 2.65
N MET A 91 8.76 0.33 1.97
CA MET A 91 7.44 0.18 1.35
C MET A 91 7.44 -0.86 0.23
N ILE A 92 8.55 -1.05 -0.48
CA ILE A 92 8.70 -2.11 -1.49
C ILE A 92 8.85 -3.48 -0.82
N ILE A 93 9.87 -3.65 0.03
CA ILE A 93 10.30 -4.95 0.52
C ILE A 93 9.34 -5.50 1.59
N VAL A 94 8.83 -4.62 2.46
CA VAL A 94 7.99 -5.02 3.60
C VAL A 94 6.54 -4.65 3.35
N GLY A 95 6.28 -3.40 2.98
CA GLY A 95 4.92 -2.87 2.85
C GLY A 95 4.11 -3.59 1.78
N ALA A 96 4.59 -3.55 0.53
CA ALA A 96 3.91 -4.12 -0.63
C ALA A 96 3.81 -5.64 -0.56
N GLU A 97 4.92 -6.32 -0.22
CA GLU A 97 4.93 -7.79 -0.09
C GLU A 97 3.90 -8.29 0.92
N TYR A 98 3.88 -7.69 2.11
CA TYR A 98 2.93 -8.11 3.13
C TYR A 98 1.49 -7.77 2.77
N GLU A 99 1.27 -6.63 2.12
CA GLU A 99 -0.05 -6.27 1.63
C GLU A 99 -0.56 -7.23 0.54
N ARG A 100 0.29 -7.59 -0.43
CA ARG A 100 -0.03 -8.59 -1.48
C ARG A 100 -0.46 -9.91 -0.86
N ASP A 101 0.28 -10.41 0.12
CA ASP A 101 -0.08 -11.65 0.83
C ASP A 101 -1.48 -11.56 1.48
N LEU A 102 -1.81 -10.44 2.12
CA LEU A 102 -3.12 -10.25 2.75
C LEU A 102 -4.26 -10.13 1.75
N LEU A 103 -4.06 -9.44 0.61
CA LEU A 103 -5.06 -9.38 -0.46
C LEU A 103 -5.27 -10.77 -1.10
N ASN A 104 -4.20 -11.52 -1.34
CA ASN A 104 -4.29 -12.90 -1.82
C ASN A 104 -5.03 -13.82 -0.83
N LYS A 105 -4.80 -13.65 0.48
CA LYS A 105 -5.58 -14.35 1.52
C LYS A 105 -7.05 -13.98 1.45
N ALA A 106 -7.40 -12.71 1.28
CA ALA A 106 -8.79 -12.27 1.11
C ALA A 106 -9.44 -12.95 -0.11
N LEU A 107 -8.74 -13.01 -1.24
CA LEU A 107 -9.20 -13.72 -2.46
C LEU A 107 -9.39 -15.23 -2.24
N ILE A 108 -8.52 -15.87 -1.44
CA ILE A 108 -8.69 -17.27 -1.07
C ILE A 108 -9.94 -17.48 -0.21
N LEU A 109 -10.22 -16.58 0.73
CA LEU A 109 -11.43 -16.67 1.57
C LEU A 109 -12.70 -16.41 0.75
N ALA A 110 -12.66 -15.48 -0.22
CA ALA A 110 -13.72 -15.22 -1.17
C ALA A 110 -14.11 -16.51 -1.93
N LYS A 111 -13.12 -17.18 -2.54
CA LYS A 111 -13.29 -18.47 -3.22
C LYS A 111 -13.82 -19.60 -2.33
N ARG A 112 -13.68 -19.48 -1.01
CA ARG A 112 -14.15 -20.46 -0.02
C ARG A 112 -15.55 -20.19 0.51
N GLY A 113 -16.21 -19.11 0.06
CA GLY A 113 -17.60 -18.80 0.41
C GLY A 113 -17.80 -17.51 1.20
N ALA A 114 -16.76 -16.70 1.46
CA ALA A 114 -16.94 -15.38 2.06
C ALA A 114 -17.60 -14.42 1.04
N ARG A 115 -18.93 -14.37 1.05
CA ARG A 115 -19.77 -13.71 0.03
C ARG A 115 -19.38 -12.27 -0.27
N LEU A 116 -19.21 -11.42 0.74
CA LEU A 116 -18.90 -9.99 0.54
C LEU A 116 -17.50 -9.80 -0.04
N LEU A 117 -16.55 -10.69 0.29
CA LEU A 117 -15.22 -10.68 -0.33
C LEU A 117 -15.29 -11.10 -1.80
N GLU A 118 -16.13 -12.08 -2.14
CA GLU A 118 -16.34 -12.49 -3.53
C GLU A 118 -17.01 -11.37 -4.35
N GLU A 119 -17.99 -10.67 -3.79
CA GLU A 119 -18.61 -9.49 -4.42
C GLU A 119 -17.61 -8.36 -4.67
N SER A 120 -16.55 -8.27 -3.84
CA SER A 120 -15.51 -7.25 -3.96
C SER A 120 -14.27 -7.74 -4.71
N ARG A 121 -14.30 -8.95 -5.28
CA ARG A 121 -13.14 -9.64 -5.83
C ARG A 121 -12.40 -8.81 -6.89
N GLU A 122 -13.11 -8.28 -7.87
CA GLU A 122 -12.50 -7.47 -8.94
C GLU A 122 -11.77 -6.24 -8.38
N ALA A 123 -12.33 -5.59 -7.36
CA ALA A 123 -11.71 -4.45 -6.71
C ALA A 123 -10.45 -4.84 -5.92
N ILE A 124 -10.39 -6.07 -5.38
CA ILE A 124 -9.21 -6.61 -4.70
C ILE A 124 -8.12 -7.00 -5.71
N GLU A 125 -8.50 -7.55 -6.87
CA GLU A 125 -7.57 -7.84 -7.98
C GLU A 125 -7.02 -6.56 -8.62
N ASP A 126 -7.83 -5.50 -8.74
CA ASP A 126 -7.37 -4.16 -9.13
C ASP A 126 -6.40 -3.56 -8.11
N ASP A 127 -6.65 -3.78 -6.82
CA ASP A 127 -5.76 -3.32 -5.76
C ASP A 127 -4.38 -3.97 -5.82
N LEU A 128 -4.29 -5.26 -6.19
CA LEU A 128 -3.02 -5.94 -6.43
C LEU A 128 -2.22 -5.28 -7.57
N ARG A 129 -2.88 -4.99 -8.69
CA ARG A 129 -2.24 -4.29 -9.83
C ARG A 129 -1.73 -2.91 -9.43
N GLN A 130 -2.51 -2.14 -8.68
CA GLN A 130 -2.09 -0.83 -8.18
C GLN A 130 -0.89 -0.90 -7.21
N ILE A 131 -0.70 -2.03 -6.50
CA ILE A 131 0.51 -2.23 -5.68
C ILE A 131 1.74 -2.36 -6.58
N ASP A 132 1.63 -3.11 -7.67
CA ASP A 132 2.73 -3.32 -8.61
C ASP A 132 3.17 -2.00 -9.26
N GLU A 133 2.21 -1.22 -9.77
CA GLU A 133 2.47 0.13 -10.33
C GLU A 133 3.12 1.08 -9.32
N LEU A 134 2.74 0.97 -8.04
CA LEU A 134 3.31 1.79 -6.99
C LEU A 134 4.74 1.36 -6.64
N VAL A 135 5.01 0.05 -6.63
CA VAL A 135 6.34 -0.51 -6.40
C VAL A 135 7.31 -0.06 -7.48
N GLU A 136 6.91 -0.07 -8.76
CA GLU A 136 7.75 0.42 -9.86
C GLU A 136 8.19 1.87 -9.63
N LYS A 137 7.26 2.76 -9.26
CA LYS A 137 7.58 4.18 -8.98
C LYS A 137 8.49 4.38 -7.78
N LEU A 138 8.35 3.53 -6.76
CA LEU A 138 9.23 3.58 -5.59
C LEU A 138 10.62 3.02 -5.93
N GLN A 139 10.69 2.00 -6.78
CA GLN A 139 11.96 1.40 -7.20
C GLN A 139 12.82 2.40 -7.96
N ASP A 140 12.22 3.23 -8.82
CA ASP A 140 12.91 4.33 -9.51
C ASP A 140 13.63 5.31 -8.55
N ILE A 141 13.08 5.50 -7.35
CA ILE A 141 13.68 6.35 -6.32
C ILE A 141 14.85 5.61 -5.67
N VAL A 142 14.65 4.35 -5.28
CA VAL A 142 15.67 3.53 -4.63
C VAL A 142 16.88 3.37 -5.55
N ASP A 143 16.68 2.98 -6.81
CA ASP A 143 17.76 2.75 -7.79
C ASP A 143 18.60 4.00 -8.08
N ARG A 144 18.03 5.20 -7.87
CA ARG A 144 18.73 6.47 -8.12
C ARG A 144 19.46 7.02 -6.90
N TYR A 145 18.95 6.76 -5.70
CA TYR A 145 19.36 7.49 -4.50
C TYR A 145 19.79 6.60 -3.34
N TYR A 146 19.84 5.28 -3.52
CA TYR A 146 20.38 4.28 -2.58
C TYR A 146 21.56 3.53 -3.22
#